data_AF-A0A078AKY3-F1
#
_entry.id   AF-A0A078AKY3-F1
#
_cell.length_a   1.000
_cell.length_b   1.000
_cell.length_c   1.000
_cell.angle_alpha   90.00
_cell.angle_beta   90.00
_cell.angle_gamma   90.00
#
_symmetry.space_group_name_H-M   'P 1'
#
loop_
_entity.id
_entity.type
_entity.pdbx_description
1 polymer ?
#
loop_
_entity_poly.entity_id
_entity_poly.type
_entity_poly.pdbx_seq_one_letter_code
_entity_poly.pdbx_strand_id
1 'polypeptide(L)'
;MHKLNSNIVSNNNQEPLIKLDINGNEIKDGWEVIPLSNFGKGTYIFLGSQLCRLNQEHIYMGKSTMIRYKGFNVHTGKNVIDKIDVKYDIIHVPIIKKKIYQVIDIIKEGKDEYLTLMDSDGNIREDFKLFSFQEIDQLIKDLRQILKEDRIECYLTLGQFKDEQEFILDVTEGDQV
;
A
#
# COMPACT_ATOMS: atom_id res chain seq x y z
N MET A 1 45.94 -40.77 -16.81
CA MET A 1 45.14 -39.86 -17.67
C MET A 1 44.25 -39.01 -16.77
N HIS A 2 44.31 -37.70 -16.96
CA HIS A 2 43.98 -36.66 -15.98
C HIS A 2 42.49 -36.51 -15.69
N LYS A 3 42.14 -36.38 -14.39
CA LYS A 3 40.89 -35.77 -13.94
C LYS A 3 41.03 -34.25 -14.05
N LEU A 4 40.19 -33.61 -14.85
CA LEU A 4 40.03 -32.16 -14.85
C LEU A 4 39.01 -31.79 -13.76
N ASN A 5 39.52 -31.29 -12.63
CA ASN A 5 38.74 -30.53 -11.67
C ASN A 5 38.51 -29.13 -12.24
N SER A 6 37.26 -28.81 -12.61
CA SER A 6 36.85 -27.42 -12.81
C SER A 6 36.27 -26.90 -11.50
N ASN A 7 37.09 -26.20 -10.73
CA ASN A 7 36.62 -25.32 -9.66
C ASN A 7 35.78 -24.21 -10.30
N ILE A 8 34.47 -24.26 -10.10
CA ILE A 8 33.58 -23.14 -10.40
C ILE A 8 33.71 -22.17 -9.23
N VAL A 9 34.50 -21.12 -9.43
CA VAL A 9 34.48 -19.93 -8.57
C VAL A 9 33.25 -19.13 -9.00
N SER A 10 32.18 -19.19 -8.19
CA SER A 10 30.99 -18.36 -8.40
C SER A 10 31.29 -16.92 -7.97
N ASN A 11 31.65 -16.07 -8.92
CA ASN A 11 31.58 -14.62 -8.74
C ASN A 11 30.11 -14.19 -8.91
N ASN A 12 29.37 -14.12 -7.80
CA ASN A 12 27.99 -13.63 -7.75
C ASN A 12 27.93 -12.10 -7.76
N ASN A 13 28.41 -11.48 -8.84
CA ASN A 13 28.07 -10.09 -9.18
C ASN A 13 27.13 -10.12 -10.39
N GLN A 14 25.94 -10.71 -10.23
CA GLN A 14 24.87 -10.53 -11.21
C GLN A 14 24.34 -9.11 -11.04
N GLU A 15 24.56 -8.26 -12.05
CA GLU A 15 23.92 -6.96 -12.14
C GLU A 15 22.39 -7.13 -12.01
N PRO A 16 21.69 -6.23 -11.30
CA PRO A 16 20.26 -6.35 -11.11
C PRO A 16 19.57 -6.34 -12.48
N LEU A 17 18.71 -7.34 -12.71
CA LEU A 17 17.87 -7.41 -13.91
C LEU A 17 17.01 -6.14 -14.01
N ILE A 18 17.33 -5.28 -14.97
CA ILE A 18 16.53 -4.09 -15.28
C ILE A 18 15.18 -4.56 -15.82
N LYS A 19 14.10 -4.24 -15.10
CA LYS A 19 12.73 -4.48 -15.58
C LYS A 19 12.36 -3.36 -16.55
N LEU A 20 11.88 -3.70 -17.73
CA LEU A 20 11.39 -2.74 -18.72
C LEU A 20 9.87 -2.84 -18.86
N ASP A 21 9.19 -1.71 -19.08
CA ASP A 21 7.77 -1.67 -19.46
C ASP A 21 7.56 -2.06 -20.93
N ILE A 22 6.31 -2.11 -21.39
CA ILE A 22 5.97 -2.46 -22.78
C ILE A 22 6.52 -1.47 -23.82
N ASN A 23 6.95 -0.29 -23.40
CA ASN A 23 7.55 0.75 -24.24
C ASN A 23 9.08 0.75 -24.14
N GLY A 24 9.68 -0.17 -23.37
CA GLY A 24 11.12 -0.24 -23.16
C GLY A 24 11.67 0.74 -22.11
N ASN A 25 10.81 1.37 -21.31
CA ASN A 25 11.25 2.24 -20.21
C ASN A 25 11.58 1.43 -18.96
N GLU A 26 12.59 1.84 -18.21
CA GLU A 26 12.95 1.22 -16.94
C GLU A 26 11.83 1.35 -15.89
N ILE A 27 11.38 0.21 -15.37
CA ILE A 27 10.50 0.12 -14.21
C ILE A 27 11.37 0.28 -12.98
N LYS A 28 11.24 1.43 -12.34
CA LYS A 28 11.93 1.74 -11.08
C LYS A 28 11.59 0.71 -10.02
N ASP A 29 12.56 0.41 -9.15
CA ASP A 29 12.31 -0.45 -7.99
C ASP A 29 11.14 0.07 -7.14
N GLY A 30 10.31 -0.86 -6.66
CA GLY A 30 9.06 -0.59 -5.94
C GLY A 30 7.86 -0.22 -6.82
N TRP A 31 7.97 -0.21 -8.15
CA TRP A 31 6.85 0.08 -9.05
C TRP A 31 6.45 -1.14 -9.89
N GLU A 32 5.18 -1.19 -10.26
CA GLU A 32 4.61 -2.14 -11.21
C GLU A 32 3.96 -1.37 -12.36
N VAL A 33 3.89 -2.00 -13.53
CA VAL A 33 3.18 -1.46 -14.69
C VAL A 33 1.97 -2.34 -14.94
N ILE A 34 0.77 -1.74 -14.87
CA ILE A 34 -0.47 -2.45 -15.15
C ILE A 34 -1.19 -1.84 -16.35
N PRO A 35 -1.93 -2.64 -17.13
CA PRO A 35 -2.81 -2.11 -18.17
C PRO A 35 -3.86 -1.17 -17.58
N LEU A 36 -4.20 -0.11 -18.32
CA LEU A 36 -5.28 0.81 -17.95
C LEU A 36 -6.61 0.09 -17.74
N SER A 37 -6.86 -1.03 -18.43
CA SER A 37 -8.05 -1.87 -18.25
C SER A 37 -8.14 -2.54 -16.87
N ASN A 38 -7.02 -2.69 -16.18
CA ASN A 38 -6.95 -3.28 -14.83
C ASN A 38 -6.87 -2.19 -13.75
N PHE A 39 -6.89 -0.92 -14.15
CA PHE A 39 -6.82 0.21 -13.24
C PHE A 39 -8.20 0.61 -12.76
N GLY A 40 -8.41 0.52 -11.44
CA GLY A 40 -9.75 0.67 -10.86
C GLY A 40 -9.81 1.18 -9.42
N LYS A 41 -11.02 1.25 -8.87
CA LYS A 41 -11.30 1.62 -7.48
C LYS A 41 -10.52 0.71 -6.54
N GLY A 42 -9.94 1.29 -5.50
CA GLY A 42 -9.11 0.58 -4.55
C GLY A 42 -7.65 0.44 -4.96
N THR A 43 -7.30 0.75 -6.22
CA THR A 43 -5.89 0.79 -6.66
C THR A 43 -5.15 1.92 -5.96
N TYR A 44 -3.90 1.67 -5.58
CA TYR A 44 -2.99 2.68 -5.06
C TYR A 44 -2.25 3.34 -6.22
N ILE A 45 -2.18 4.67 -6.23
CA ILE A 45 -1.48 5.45 -7.25
C ILE A 45 -1.02 6.79 -6.68
N PHE A 46 -0.01 7.38 -7.30
CA PHE A 46 0.32 8.78 -7.08
C PHE A 46 -0.58 9.69 -7.93
N LEU A 47 -1.39 10.53 -7.25
CA LEU A 47 -2.07 11.67 -7.87
C LEU A 47 -1.24 12.92 -7.55
N GLY A 48 -0.60 13.50 -8.57
CA GLY A 48 0.49 14.44 -8.41
C GLY A 48 1.66 13.81 -7.63
N SER A 49 2.02 14.42 -6.49
CA SER A 49 3.06 13.91 -5.58
C SER A 49 2.51 13.11 -4.40
N GLN A 50 1.21 12.78 -4.38
CA GLN A 50 0.56 12.19 -3.21
C GLN A 50 0.12 10.75 -3.48
N LEU A 51 0.57 9.82 -2.63
CA LEU A 51 0.10 8.44 -2.63
C LEU A 51 -1.38 8.39 -2.21
N CYS A 52 -2.22 7.88 -3.10
CA CYS A 52 -3.66 7.86 -2.95
C CYS A 52 -4.24 6.47 -3.20
N ARG A 53 -5.31 6.12 -2.49
CA ARG A 53 -6.22 5.01 -2.84
C ARG A 53 -7.36 5.55 -3.67
N LEU A 54 -7.59 4.99 -4.85
CA LEU A 54 -8.67 5.44 -5.74
C LEU A 54 -10.04 5.13 -5.17
N ASN A 55 -10.95 6.10 -5.23
CA ASN A 55 -12.33 5.96 -4.79
C ASN A 55 -13.34 5.97 -5.95
N GLN A 56 -12.93 6.53 -7.09
CA GLN A 56 -13.73 6.68 -8.28
C GLN A 56 -12.81 6.64 -9.51
N GLU A 57 -13.23 5.85 -10.50
CA GLU A 57 -12.39 5.50 -11.64
C GLU A 57 -12.45 6.53 -12.78
N HIS A 58 -13.55 7.27 -12.98
CA HIS A 58 -13.65 8.16 -14.16
C HIS A 58 -14.46 9.44 -13.92
N ILE A 59 -13.86 10.57 -14.27
CA ILE A 59 -14.58 11.78 -14.68
C ILE A 59 -14.15 12.06 -16.14
N TYR A 60 -14.96 11.65 -17.11
CA TYR A 60 -14.72 11.93 -18.52
C TYR A 60 -14.74 13.43 -18.79
N MET A 61 -13.71 13.93 -19.46
CA MET A 61 -13.62 15.32 -19.90
C MET A 61 -13.73 15.42 -21.44
N GLY A 62 -14.92 15.10 -21.98
CA GLY A 62 -15.21 15.33 -23.40
C GLY A 62 -14.40 14.46 -24.37
N LYS A 63 -13.97 15.04 -25.51
CA LYS A 63 -13.32 14.36 -26.64
C LYS A 63 -11.83 13.99 -26.42
N SER A 64 -11.25 14.21 -25.24
CA SER A 64 -9.81 14.03 -25.01
C SER A 64 -9.46 12.73 -24.29
N THR A 65 -8.24 12.24 -24.58
CA THR A 65 -7.51 11.11 -23.95
C THR A 65 -7.04 11.43 -22.52
N MET A 66 -7.82 12.18 -21.75
CA MET A 66 -7.46 12.53 -20.37
C MET A 66 -8.54 12.05 -19.42
N ILE A 67 -8.14 11.19 -18.48
CA ILE A 67 -9.03 10.69 -17.44
C ILE A 67 -8.69 11.44 -16.16
N ARG A 68 -9.71 12.05 -15.55
CA ARG A 68 -9.58 12.64 -14.22
C ARG A 68 -9.94 11.57 -13.19
N TYR A 69 -9.00 11.34 -12.28
CA TYR A 69 -9.13 10.42 -11.17
C TYR A 69 -9.33 11.18 -9.87
N LYS A 70 -10.05 10.53 -8.96
CA LYS A 70 -10.23 10.98 -7.59
C LYS A 70 -9.82 9.84 -6.65
N GLY A 71 -9.07 10.19 -5.64
CA GLY A 71 -8.64 9.26 -4.61
C GLY A 71 -8.48 9.96 -3.28
N PHE A 72 -8.18 9.18 -2.25
CA PHE A 72 -7.87 9.68 -0.93
C PHE A 72 -6.40 9.51 -0.66
N ASN A 73 -5.74 10.57 -0.23
CA ASN A 73 -4.38 10.50 0.24
C ASN A 73 -4.30 9.55 1.44
N VAL A 74 -3.43 8.54 1.38
CA VAL A 74 -3.40 7.45 2.37
C VAL A 74 -2.90 7.88 3.77
N HIS A 75 -2.25 9.03 3.87
CA HIS A 75 -1.76 9.57 5.15
C HIS A 75 -2.68 10.64 5.74
N THR A 76 -3.32 11.45 4.88
CA THR A 76 -4.11 12.60 5.32
C THR A 76 -5.61 12.40 5.20
N GLY A 77 -6.06 11.38 4.45
CA GLY A 77 -7.46 11.14 4.13
C GLY A 77 -8.10 12.19 3.23
N LYS A 78 -7.35 13.21 2.81
CA LYS A 78 -7.89 14.27 1.96
C LYS A 78 -8.15 13.73 0.56
N ASN A 79 -9.26 14.18 -0.02
CA ASN A 79 -9.54 13.94 -1.42
C ASN A 79 -8.49 14.65 -2.29
N VAL A 80 -7.89 13.91 -3.20
CA VAL A 80 -6.99 14.41 -4.23
C VAL A 80 -7.63 14.12 -5.59
N ILE A 81 -7.59 15.10 -6.47
CA ILE A 81 -8.10 15.00 -7.84
C ILE A 81 -6.96 15.36 -8.76
N ASP A 82 -6.63 14.47 -9.70
CA ASP A 82 -5.61 14.73 -10.71
C ASP A 82 -6.01 14.15 -12.07
N LYS A 83 -5.31 14.57 -13.11
CA LYS A 83 -5.50 14.10 -14.49
C LYS A 83 -4.33 13.22 -14.87
N ILE A 84 -4.64 12.05 -15.41
CA ILE A 84 -3.64 11.15 -15.99
C ILE A 84 -3.83 11.19 -17.51
N ASP A 85 -2.75 11.50 -18.21
CA ASP A 85 -2.71 11.42 -19.67
C ASP A 85 -2.64 9.94 -20.06
N VAL A 86 -3.69 9.42 -20.69
CA VAL A 86 -3.77 8.02 -21.15
C VAL A 86 -3.21 7.86 -22.55
N LYS A 87 -2.19 8.65 -22.90
CA LYS A 87 -1.41 8.48 -24.13
C LYS A 87 -0.84 7.06 -24.28
N TYR A 88 -0.65 6.36 -23.16
CA TYR A 88 -0.24 4.98 -23.10
C TYR A 88 -1.31 4.16 -22.38
N ASP A 89 -1.66 2.98 -22.91
CA ASP A 89 -2.64 2.05 -22.31
C ASP A 89 -2.11 1.36 -21.03
N ILE A 90 -1.12 1.97 -20.35
CA ILE A 90 -0.46 1.46 -19.15
C ILE A 90 -0.32 2.55 -18.09
N ILE A 91 -0.28 2.13 -16.83
CA ILE A 91 -0.09 2.99 -15.66
C ILE A 91 0.98 2.37 -14.76
N HIS A 92 1.88 3.22 -14.25
CA HIS A 92 2.79 2.85 -13.17
C HIS A 92 2.08 2.97 -11.83
N VAL A 93 2.03 1.87 -11.08
CA VAL A 93 1.44 1.81 -9.73
C VAL A 93 2.51 1.45 -8.70
N PRO A 94 2.45 2.02 -7.49
CA PRO A 94 3.33 1.67 -6.39
C PRO A 94 3.04 0.25 -5.90
N ILE A 95 4.09 -0.54 -5.67
CA ILE A 95 4.00 -1.82 -4.98
C ILE A 95 3.92 -1.54 -3.48
N ILE A 96 2.77 -1.88 -2.89
CA ILE A 96 2.54 -1.71 -1.46
C ILE A 96 2.93 -3.00 -0.72
N LYS A 97 3.96 -2.94 0.11
CA LYS A 97 4.30 -4.01 1.06
C LYS A 97 3.22 -4.06 2.13
N LYS A 98 2.74 -5.26 2.44
CA LYS A 98 1.69 -5.47 3.46
C LYS A 98 2.27 -6.19 4.66
N LYS A 99 1.87 -5.75 5.85
CA LYS A 99 2.14 -6.45 7.11
C LYS A 99 0.87 -6.50 7.93
N ILE A 100 0.59 -7.65 8.51
CA ILE A 100 -0.60 -7.89 9.33
C ILE A 100 -0.15 -7.89 10.78
N TYR A 101 -0.91 -7.20 11.62
CA TYR A 101 -0.69 -7.16 13.05
C TYR A 101 -1.99 -7.45 13.78
N GLN A 102 -1.92 -8.14 14.91
CA GLN A 102 -3.00 -8.16 15.88
C GLN A 102 -3.00 -6.83 16.63
N VAL A 103 -4.18 -6.21 16.76
CA VAL A 103 -4.38 -5.01 17.56
C VAL A 103 -4.65 -5.44 18.99
N ILE A 104 -3.79 -5.05 19.93
CA ILE A 104 -3.92 -5.37 21.35
C ILE A 104 -4.69 -4.27 22.07
N ASP A 105 -4.27 -3.01 21.88
CA ASP A 105 -4.84 -1.87 22.60
C ASP A 105 -4.70 -0.57 21.79
N ILE A 106 -5.46 0.45 22.20
CA ILE A 106 -5.35 1.83 21.73
C ILE A 106 -4.98 2.72 22.92
N ILE A 107 -3.74 3.18 22.93
CA ILE A 107 -3.22 4.09 23.95
C ILE A 107 -3.51 5.53 23.53
N LYS A 108 -4.05 6.34 24.44
CA LYS A 108 -4.29 7.75 24.20
C LYS A 108 -3.25 8.64 24.89
N GLU A 109 -2.51 9.40 24.10
CA GLU A 109 -1.53 10.37 24.59
C GLU A 109 -1.96 11.80 24.21
N GLY A 110 -2.68 12.46 25.11
CA GLY A 110 -3.21 13.80 24.89
C GLY A 110 -4.28 13.83 23.79
N LYS A 111 -3.93 14.38 22.62
CA LYS A 111 -4.80 14.43 21.43
C LYS A 111 -4.53 13.30 20.43
N ASP A 112 -3.43 12.58 20.64
CA ASP A 112 -2.99 11.52 19.75
C ASP A 112 -3.43 10.16 20.30
N GLU A 113 -3.62 9.20 19.40
CA GLU A 113 -3.90 7.82 19.72
C GLU A 113 -2.83 6.96 19.04
N TYR A 114 -2.29 6.00 19.77
CA TYR A 114 -1.28 5.05 19.33
C TYR A 114 -1.84 3.64 19.46
N LEU A 115 -1.44 2.75 18.56
CA LEU A 115 -1.84 1.35 18.61
C LEU A 115 -0.72 0.52 19.23
N THR A 116 -1.09 -0.36 20.15
CA THR A 116 -0.26 -1.49 20.55
C THR A 116 -0.54 -2.63 19.58
N LEU A 117 0.46 -2.98 18.78
CA LEU A 117 0.38 -3.95 17.70
C LEU A 117 1.31 -5.13 17.96
N MET A 118 0.87 -6.35 17.67
CA MET A 118 1.70 -7.56 17.74
C MET A 118 1.77 -8.24 16.37
N ASP A 119 2.98 -8.60 15.94
CA ASP A 119 3.19 -9.36 14.70
C ASP A 119 3.04 -10.88 14.90
N SER A 120 3.17 -11.65 13.82
CA SER A 120 3.08 -13.12 13.85
C SER A 120 4.17 -13.81 14.67
N ASP A 121 5.28 -13.12 14.94
CA ASP A 121 6.40 -13.64 15.72
C ASP A 121 6.27 -13.30 17.22
N GLY A 122 5.19 -12.59 17.60
CA GLY A 122 4.94 -12.14 18.96
C GLY A 122 5.69 -10.86 19.35
N ASN A 123 6.32 -10.16 18.40
CA ASN A 123 6.96 -8.88 18.68
C ASN A 123 5.89 -7.80 18.81
N ILE A 124 6.03 -6.96 19.84
CA ILE A 124 5.11 -5.86 20.12
C ILE A 124 5.73 -4.53 19.69
N ARG A 125 4.92 -3.63 19.13
CA ARG A 125 5.29 -2.24 18.85
C ARG A 125 4.15 -1.28 19.22
N GLU A 126 4.53 -0.06 19.59
CA GLU A 126 3.62 0.98 20.12
C GLU A 126 3.85 2.35 19.45
N ASP A 127 4.67 2.40 18.40
CA ASP A 127 5.07 3.62 17.68
C ASP A 127 4.07 4.04 16.59
N PHE A 128 3.07 3.20 16.29
CA PHE A 128 2.12 3.47 15.21
C PHE A 128 1.01 4.41 15.67
N LYS A 129 1.03 5.65 15.18
CA LYS A 129 0.01 6.65 15.43
C LYS A 129 -1.23 6.43 14.58
N LEU A 130 -2.39 6.42 15.22
CA LEU A 130 -3.69 6.35 14.58
C LEU A 130 -4.07 7.72 14.00
N PHE A 131 -4.27 7.79 12.69
CA PHE A 131 -4.76 8.99 12.01
C PHE A 131 -6.27 8.91 11.82
N SER A 132 -7.02 9.85 12.39
CA SER A 132 -8.45 9.99 12.13
C SER A 132 -8.68 10.81 10.86
N PHE A 133 -9.35 10.21 9.89
CA PHE A 133 -9.92 10.89 8.74
C PHE A 133 -11.15 10.13 8.24
N GLN A 134 -12.12 10.84 7.66
CA GLN A 134 -13.52 10.40 7.44
C GLN A 134 -13.74 8.93 7.03
N GLU A 135 -12.85 8.34 6.23
CA GLU A 135 -13.00 6.95 5.77
C GLU A 135 -12.27 5.93 6.63
N ILE A 136 -11.13 6.31 7.21
CA ILE A 136 -10.52 5.54 8.29
C ILE A 136 -11.36 5.69 9.58
N ASP A 137 -12.16 6.73 9.74
CA ASP A 137 -13.02 6.89 10.92
C ASP A 137 -14.01 5.74 11.07
N GLN A 138 -14.48 5.14 9.96
CA GLN A 138 -15.31 3.94 10.05
C GLN A 138 -14.47 2.73 10.46
N LEU A 139 -13.32 2.51 9.83
CA LEU A 139 -12.39 1.43 10.20
C LEU A 139 -11.93 1.54 11.67
N ILE A 140 -11.68 2.76 12.16
CA ILE A 140 -11.33 3.04 13.56
C ILE A 140 -12.52 2.79 14.47
N LYS A 141 -13.74 3.15 14.07
CA LYS A 141 -14.95 2.85 14.85
C LYS A 141 -15.14 1.34 14.97
N ASP A 142 -14.98 0.63 13.87
CA ASP A 142 -15.09 -0.83 13.81
C ASP A 142 -14.01 -1.46 14.72
N LEU A 143 -12.75 -1.01 14.59
CA LEU A 143 -11.63 -1.41 15.45
C LEU A 143 -11.92 -1.18 16.94
N ARG A 144 -12.42 0.00 17.31
CA ARG A 144 -12.81 0.33 18.69
C ARG A 144 -14.00 -0.50 19.19
N GLN A 145 -14.92 -0.86 18.31
CA GLN A 145 -16.07 -1.68 18.68
C GLN A 145 -15.63 -3.11 18.95
N ILE A 146 -14.85 -3.71 18.06
CA ILE A 146 -14.31 -5.07 18.19
C ILE A 146 -13.53 -5.20 19.51
N LEU A 147 -12.62 -4.25 19.79
CA LEU A 147 -11.83 -4.27 21.03
C LEU A 147 -12.68 -4.16 22.30
N LYS A 148 -13.88 -3.56 22.25
CA LYS A 148 -14.77 -3.50 23.42
C LYS A 148 -15.55 -4.79 23.65
N GLU A 149 -15.73 -5.59 22.61
CA GLU A 149 -16.55 -6.79 22.67
C GLU A 149 -15.77 -7.99 23.25
N ASP A 150 -14.46 -7.87 23.48
CA ASP A 150 -13.54 -8.80 24.21
C ASP A 150 -13.63 -10.28 23.74
N ARG A 151 -14.24 -10.53 22.59
CA ARG A 151 -14.58 -11.87 22.10
C ARG A 151 -14.01 -12.19 20.73
N ILE A 152 -13.50 -11.19 20.02
CA ILE A 152 -13.04 -11.32 18.64
C ILE A 152 -11.69 -10.60 18.54
N GLU A 153 -10.70 -11.31 18.01
CA GLU A 153 -9.39 -10.72 17.73
C GLU A 153 -9.52 -9.72 16.58
N CYS A 154 -8.81 -8.60 16.66
CA CYS A 154 -8.79 -7.58 15.62
C CYS A 154 -7.43 -7.59 14.93
N TYR A 155 -7.42 -7.66 13.60
CA TYR A 155 -6.22 -7.63 12.79
C TYR A 155 -6.20 -6.37 11.92
N LEU A 156 -5.05 -5.70 11.91
CA LEU A 156 -4.78 -4.50 11.14
C LEU A 156 -3.76 -4.83 10.05
N THR A 157 -4.11 -4.54 8.80
CA THR A 157 -3.15 -4.61 7.69
C THR A 157 -2.56 -3.24 7.44
N LEU A 158 -1.25 -3.10 7.68
CA LEU A 158 -0.47 -1.91 7.34
C LEU A 158 0.18 -2.05 5.96
N GLY A 159 0.13 -0.97 5.20
CA GLY A 159 0.75 -0.80 3.89
C GLY A 159 1.96 0.11 3.96
N GLN A 160 3.00 -0.21 3.20
CA GLN A 160 4.19 0.65 3.05
C GLN A 160 4.65 0.67 1.60
N PHE A 161 4.92 1.87 1.08
CA PHE A 161 5.61 2.05 -0.19
C PHE A 161 7.07 2.42 0.08
N LYS A 162 8.02 1.58 -0.35
CA LYS A 162 9.45 1.74 -0.07
C LYS A 162 9.72 1.98 1.42
N ASP A 163 10.39 3.08 1.75
CA ASP A 163 10.74 3.50 3.11
C ASP A 163 9.85 4.66 3.58
N GLU A 164 8.72 4.91 2.91
CA GLU A 164 7.74 5.91 3.35
C GLU A 164 6.99 5.43 4.61
N GLN A 165 6.23 6.35 5.21
CA GLN A 165 5.45 6.07 6.40
C GLN A 165 4.42 4.96 6.15
N GLU A 166 4.20 4.07 7.12
CA GLU A 166 3.14 3.06 7.06
C GLU A 166 1.74 3.71 7.13
N PHE A 167 0.76 3.07 6.51
CA PHE A 167 -0.63 3.51 6.52
C PHE A 167 -1.59 2.33 6.61
N ILE A 168 -2.82 2.57 7.07
CA ILE A 168 -3.82 1.50 7.22
C ILE A 168 -4.39 1.12 5.85
N LEU A 169 -4.32 -0.16 5.52
CA LEU A 169 -4.94 -0.73 4.32
C LEU A 169 -6.33 -1.30 4.62
N ASP A 170 -6.43 -2.03 5.74
CA ASP A 170 -7.59 -2.83 6.09
C ASP A 170 -7.65 -3.15 7.58
N VAL A 171 -8.85 -3.44 8.08
CA VAL A 171 -9.12 -3.93 9.44
C VAL A 171 -10.04 -5.14 9.31
N THR A 172 -9.64 -6.28 9.87
CA THR A 172 -10.36 -7.55 9.77
C THR A 172 -10.56 -8.18 11.14
N GLU A 173 -11.69 -8.87 11.31
CA GLU A 173 -11.98 -9.69 12.48
C GLU A 173 -11.27 -11.05 12.38
N GLY A 174 -10.82 -11.62 13.50
CA GLY A 174 -10.02 -12.84 13.56
C GLY A 174 -10.68 -14.08 12.96
N ASP A 175 -12.01 -14.12 12.88
CA ASP A 175 -12.74 -15.22 12.24
C ASP A 175 -12.65 -15.17 10.69
N GLN A 176 -12.04 -14.13 10.11
CA GLN A 176 -11.97 -13.88 8.66
C GLN A 176 -10.53 -13.86 8.09
N VAL A 177 -9.50 -14.10 8.92
CA VAL A 177 -8.08 -14.06 8.51
C VAL A 177 -7.56 -15.41 8.01
#